data_AF-A0A1Y3TIH6-F1
#
_entry.id   AF-A0A1Y3TIH6-F1
#
_cell.length_a   1.000
_cell.length_b   1.000
_cell.length_c   1.000
_cell.angle_alpha   90.00
_cell.angle_beta   90.00
_cell.angle_gamma   90.00
#
_symmetry.space_group_name_H-M   'P 1'
#
loop_
_entity.id
_entity.type
_entity.pdbx_description
1 polymer ?
#
loop_
_entity_poly.entity_id
_entity_poly.type
_entity_poly.pdbx_seq_one_letter_code
_entity_poly.pdbx_strand_id
1 'polypeptide(L)'
;MRFRPCIDIHNGKVKQIVGGSLRDEGDSASTNFSSELGADHYARMYRKDGLKGGHIIMLNHAGSGYYEATRQQALSALAAYPGGMQIGGGITAENAAGYLESGASHVIVTSYVFRDGSFCRENMEKLVSEAGREHIVLDLSCRKRDGAYYIVTDRWQKFTEECLDFQTLTELSGYCDEFLIHGVDVEGRRAGMEEELVHMLGEWDGVPVTYAGGIGRTEDLERFRELSGGRLDFTIGSALDLFGGDIPYDMVRRYGSC
;
A
#
# COMPACT_ATOMS: atom_id res chain seq x y z
N MET A 1 -6.24 -8.97 12.99
CA MET A 1 -6.69 -8.17 11.83
C MET A 1 -7.06 -6.76 12.25
N ARG A 2 -6.54 -5.78 11.52
CA ARG A 2 -6.86 -4.36 11.61
C ARG A 2 -7.18 -3.85 10.21
N PHE A 3 -8.05 -2.85 10.14
CA PHE A 3 -8.26 -2.09 8.91
C PHE A 3 -7.19 -1.00 8.79
N ARG A 4 -6.50 -0.98 7.64
CA ARG A 4 -5.46 -0.01 7.31
C ARG A 4 -6.00 0.90 6.20
N PRO A 5 -6.37 2.15 6.50
CA PRO A 5 -7.02 3.01 5.52
C PRO A 5 -6.03 3.50 4.45
N CYS A 6 -6.48 3.81 3.24
CA CYS A 6 -5.62 4.35 2.19
C CYS A 6 -6.04 5.77 1.76
N ILE A 7 -5.08 6.50 1.18
CA ILE A 7 -5.24 7.79 0.51
C ILE A 7 -4.35 7.78 -0.74
N ASP A 8 -4.91 7.37 -1.88
CA ASP A 8 -4.18 7.41 -3.14
C ASP A 8 -4.34 8.78 -3.78
N ILE A 9 -3.23 9.38 -4.19
CA ILE A 9 -3.19 10.75 -4.70
C ILE A 9 -2.64 10.73 -6.12
N HIS A 10 -3.44 11.25 -7.05
CA HIS A 10 -3.08 11.37 -8.46
C HIS A 10 -3.58 12.69 -9.03
N ASN A 11 -2.68 13.42 -9.68
CA ASN A 11 -2.85 14.77 -10.21
C ASN A 11 -3.37 15.77 -9.16
N GLY A 12 -2.78 15.73 -7.95
CA GLY A 12 -3.13 16.63 -6.85
C GLY A 12 -4.50 16.40 -6.21
N LYS A 13 -5.17 15.28 -6.51
CA LYS A 13 -6.47 14.91 -5.92
C LYS A 13 -6.41 13.50 -5.33
N VAL A 14 -7.20 13.28 -4.27
CA VAL A 14 -7.46 11.92 -3.77
C VAL A 14 -8.33 11.19 -4.77
N LYS A 15 -7.88 10.03 -5.25
CA LYS A 15 -8.57 9.23 -6.27
C LYS A 15 -8.55 7.77 -5.88
N GLN A 16 -9.47 7.01 -6.45
CA GLN A 16 -9.36 5.57 -6.53
C GLN A 16 -9.29 5.19 -8.00
N ILE A 17 -8.19 4.54 -8.40
CA ILE A 17 -7.97 4.13 -9.78
C ILE A 17 -8.30 2.66 -9.99
N VAL A 18 -8.55 2.28 -11.24
CA VAL A 18 -8.58 0.88 -11.62
C VAL A 18 -7.13 0.38 -11.72
N GLY A 19 -6.80 -0.70 -11.01
CA GLY A 19 -5.47 -1.32 -11.04
C GLY A 19 -4.98 -1.59 -12.46
N GLY A 20 -3.71 -1.29 -12.73
CA GLY A 20 -3.08 -1.40 -14.05
C GLY A 20 -3.46 -0.34 -15.09
N SER A 21 -4.35 0.62 -14.79
CA SER A 21 -4.77 1.66 -15.76
C SER A 21 -3.88 2.90 -15.80
N LEU A 22 -2.97 3.06 -14.85
CA LEU A 22 -2.11 4.23 -14.69
C LEU A 22 -1.08 4.32 -15.83
N ARG A 23 -1.07 5.43 -16.55
CA ARG A 23 -0.12 5.74 -17.63
C ARG A 23 0.62 7.04 -17.34
N ASP A 24 1.94 6.99 -17.44
CA ASP A 24 2.78 8.20 -17.34
C ASP A 24 2.53 9.14 -18.52
N GLU A 25 2.29 8.57 -19.70
CA GLU A 25 1.90 9.36 -20.86
C GLU A 25 0.56 10.07 -20.59
N GLY A 26 0.64 11.39 -20.52
CA GLY A 26 -0.49 12.26 -20.25
C GLY A 26 -1.04 12.21 -18.82
N ASP A 27 -0.30 11.63 -17.86
CA ASP A 27 -0.71 11.53 -16.44
C ASP A 27 -2.15 11.01 -16.29
N SER A 28 -2.45 9.91 -16.98
CA SER A 28 -3.83 9.41 -17.16
C SER A 28 -4.06 8.10 -16.41
N ALA A 29 -5.25 7.95 -15.86
CA ALA A 29 -5.70 6.71 -15.22
C ALA A 29 -7.21 6.60 -15.31
N SER A 30 -7.73 5.38 -15.42
CA SER A 30 -9.15 5.14 -15.22
C SER A 30 -9.48 5.25 -13.74
N THR A 31 -10.46 6.07 -13.39
CA THR A 31 -10.84 6.34 -12.00
C THR A 31 -12.18 5.73 -11.66
N ASN A 32 -12.23 4.98 -10.56
CA ASN A 32 -13.48 4.60 -9.88
C ASN A 32 -14.06 5.80 -9.11
N PHE A 33 -13.19 6.69 -8.61
CA PHE A 33 -13.59 7.84 -7.80
C PHE A 33 -12.56 8.96 -7.88
N SER A 34 -13.03 10.20 -7.76
CA SER A 34 -12.20 11.39 -7.56
C SER A 34 -12.85 12.26 -6.50
N SER A 35 -12.11 12.60 -5.46
CA SER A 35 -12.60 13.46 -4.38
C SER A 35 -12.49 14.94 -4.73
N GLU A 36 -13.43 15.72 -4.19
CA GLU A 36 -13.30 17.18 -4.06
C GLU A 36 -12.70 17.59 -2.71
N LEU A 37 -12.52 16.64 -1.78
CA LEU A 37 -11.87 16.86 -0.50
C LEU A 37 -10.36 16.62 -0.61
N GLY A 38 -9.58 17.38 0.16
CA GLY A 38 -8.14 17.21 0.28
C GLY A 38 -7.75 15.97 1.09
N ALA A 39 -6.53 15.50 0.91
CA ALA A 39 -5.97 14.34 1.62
C ALA A 39 -5.92 14.56 3.15
N ASP A 40 -5.75 15.81 3.59
CA ASP A 40 -5.79 16.22 4.99
C ASP A 40 -7.16 15.99 5.65
N HIS A 41 -8.26 16.09 4.89
CA HIS A 41 -9.59 15.76 5.38
C HIS A 41 -9.67 14.27 5.78
N TYR A 42 -9.25 13.39 4.89
CA TYR A 42 -9.24 11.95 5.13
C TYR A 42 -8.32 11.57 6.29
N ALA A 43 -7.11 12.15 6.35
CA ALA A 43 -6.19 11.92 7.46
C ALA A 43 -6.77 12.36 8.82
N ARG A 44 -7.45 13.52 8.89
CA ARG A 44 -8.14 13.95 10.12
C ARG A 44 -9.27 13.01 10.53
N MET A 45 -10.02 12.49 9.57
CA MET A 45 -11.06 11.50 9.82
C MET A 45 -10.47 10.21 10.39
N TYR A 46 -9.45 9.64 9.75
CA TYR A 46 -8.75 8.45 10.25
C TYR A 46 -8.15 8.68 11.63
N ARG A 47 -7.61 9.88 11.89
CA ARG A 47 -7.13 10.28 13.23
C ARG A 47 -8.22 10.29 14.28
N LYS A 48 -9.38 10.87 13.96
CA LYS A 48 -10.54 10.90 14.85
C LYS A 48 -11.01 9.49 15.21
N ASP A 49 -10.90 8.57 14.26
CA ASP A 49 -11.27 7.16 14.44
C ASP A 49 -10.14 6.28 15.01
N GLY A 50 -8.96 6.85 15.27
CA GLY A 50 -7.82 6.14 15.86
C GLY A 50 -7.14 5.12 14.94
N LEU A 51 -7.42 5.17 13.63
CA LEU A 51 -6.85 4.23 12.64
C LEU A 51 -5.38 4.58 12.38
N LYS A 52 -4.44 3.66 12.59
CA LYS A 52 -3.00 3.88 12.38
C LYS A 52 -2.44 2.99 11.28
N GLY A 53 -1.31 3.42 10.73
CA GLY A 53 -0.60 2.79 9.63
C GLY A 53 -1.45 2.72 8.37
N GLY A 54 -2.26 3.75 8.13
CA GLY A 54 -2.89 3.94 6.84
C GLY A 54 -1.88 4.42 5.80
N HIS A 55 -2.08 4.07 4.54
CA HIS A 55 -1.13 4.31 3.47
C HIS A 55 -1.49 5.53 2.65
N ILE A 56 -0.57 6.46 2.48
CA ILE A 56 -0.67 7.56 1.51
C ILE A 56 0.19 7.19 0.31
N ILE A 57 -0.40 7.01 -0.88
CA ILE A 57 0.34 6.60 -2.07
C ILE A 57 0.32 7.72 -3.11
N MET A 58 1.50 8.25 -3.43
CA MET A 58 1.68 9.21 -4.51
C MET A 58 1.82 8.47 -5.84
N LEU A 59 0.84 8.63 -6.73
CA LEU A 59 0.78 7.89 -7.99
C LEU A 59 1.49 8.59 -9.16
N ASN A 60 1.76 9.90 -9.05
CA ASN A 60 2.56 10.60 -10.06
C ASN A 60 4.05 10.31 -9.86
N HIS A 61 4.75 10.01 -10.96
CA HIS A 61 6.21 9.92 -10.96
C HIS A 61 6.85 11.30 -10.75
N ALA A 62 8.08 11.35 -10.24
CA ALA A 62 8.77 12.60 -9.89
C ALA A 62 8.99 13.58 -11.06
N GLY A 63 8.98 13.09 -12.30
CA GLY A 63 9.12 13.91 -13.50
C GLY A 63 7.80 14.51 -14.02
N SER A 64 6.66 14.16 -13.42
CA SER A 64 5.34 14.65 -13.82
C SER A 64 5.17 16.12 -13.44
N GLY A 65 4.51 16.89 -14.31
CA GLY A 65 4.11 18.26 -13.99
C GLY A 65 3.12 18.37 -12.82
N TYR A 66 2.47 17.26 -12.45
CA TYR A 66 1.57 17.19 -11.31
C TYR A 66 2.23 16.69 -10.01
N TYR A 67 3.50 16.27 -10.06
CA TYR A 67 4.17 15.65 -8.92
C TYR A 67 4.11 16.51 -7.66
N GLU A 68 4.43 17.80 -7.76
CA GLU A 68 4.43 18.69 -6.59
C GLU A 68 3.03 18.91 -6.02
N ALA A 69 1.99 18.97 -6.86
CA ALA A 69 0.61 19.07 -6.36
C ALA A 69 0.20 17.81 -5.59
N THR A 70 0.58 16.63 -6.10
CA THR A 70 0.38 15.33 -5.45
C THR A 70 1.17 15.25 -4.13
N ARG A 71 2.44 15.64 -4.14
CA ARG A 71 3.30 15.68 -2.96
C ARG A 71 2.76 16.63 -1.89
N GLN A 72 2.24 17.80 -2.27
CA GLN A 72 1.67 18.76 -1.33
C GLN A 72 0.42 18.21 -0.61
N GLN A 73 -0.41 17.41 -1.30
CA GLN A 73 -1.52 16.69 -0.67
C GLN A 73 -1.00 15.59 0.28
N ALA A 74 0.05 14.86 -0.08
CA ALA A 74 0.61 13.85 0.80
C ALA A 74 1.15 14.49 2.10
N LEU A 75 1.89 15.60 1.98
CA LEU A 75 2.40 16.35 3.13
C LEU A 75 1.28 16.93 4.00
N SER A 76 0.17 17.39 3.41
CA SER A 76 -0.97 17.89 4.19
C SER A 76 -1.67 16.79 5.00
N ALA A 77 -1.75 15.57 4.44
CA ALA A 77 -2.24 14.40 5.16
C ALA A 77 -1.30 13.98 6.31
N LEU A 78 0.02 13.98 6.10
CA LEU A 78 0.99 13.70 7.15
C LEU A 78 0.89 14.71 8.30
N ALA A 79 0.83 16.01 7.99
CA ALA A 79 0.67 17.06 8.99
C ALA A 79 -0.66 16.97 9.76
N ALA A 80 -1.72 16.47 9.12
CA ALA A 80 -3.02 16.27 9.76
C ALA A 80 -3.04 15.10 10.75
N TYR A 81 -2.18 14.10 10.56
CA TYR A 81 -2.04 12.96 11.46
C TYR A 81 -0.58 12.51 11.64
N PRO A 82 0.24 13.31 12.36
CA PRO A 82 1.65 12.98 12.59
C PRO A 82 1.81 11.64 13.31
N GLY A 83 2.66 10.77 12.78
CA GLY A 83 2.91 9.41 13.26
C GLY A 83 1.73 8.44 13.06
N GLY A 84 0.66 8.84 12.37
CA GLY A 84 -0.51 8.02 12.12
C GLY A 84 -0.51 7.31 10.77
N MET A 85 0.12 7.90 9.77
CA MET A 85 0.08 7.45 8.38
C MET A 85 1.48 7.03 7.89
N GLN A 86 1.51 6.17 6.88
CA GLN A 86 2.68 5.74 6.12
C GLN A 86 2.64 6.41 4.74
N ILE A 87 3.78 6.56 4.06
CA ILE A 87 3.85 7.24 2.76
C ILE A 87 4.67 6.48 1.74
N GLY A 88 4.11 6.30 0.54
CA GLY A 88 4.74 5.66 -0.61
C GLY A 88 4.63 6.47 -1.89
N GLY A 89 5.33 6.00 -2.92
CA GLY A 89 5.39 6.63 -4.24
C GLY A 89 6.67 7.43 -4.46
N GLY A 90 7.66 6.83 -5.12
CA GLY A 90 8.94 7.48 -5.40
C GLY A 90 9.85 7.67 -4.18
N ILE A 91 9.68 6.85 -3.14
CA ILE A 91 10.57 6.85 -1.97
C ILE A 91 11.96 6.34 -2.36
N THR A 92 12.99 7.05 -1.91
CA THR A 92 14.41 6.69 -2.04
C THR A 92 15.12 6.97 -0.73
N ALA A 93 16.37 6.50 -0.56
CA ALA A 93 17.15 6.80 0.63
C ALA A 93 17.33 8.33 0.83
N GLU A 94 17.47 9.08 -0.26
CA GLU A 94 17.72 10.52 -0.24
C GLU A 94 16.50 11.36 0.22
N ASN A 95 15.29 10.81 0.14
CA ASN A 95 14.07 11.54 0.51
C ASN A 95 13.32 10.95 1.72
N ALA A 96 13.67 9.74 2.15
CA ALA A 96 12.96 9.03 3.21
C ALA A 96 12.92 9.82 4.52
N ALA A 97 14.08 10.31 4.99
CA ALA A 97 14.20 11.08 6.22
C ALA A 97 13.28 12.32 6.22
N GLY A 98 13.21 13.04 5.10
CA GLY A 98 12.36 14.24 4.97
C GLY A 98 10.86 13.94 5.12
N TYR A 99 10.40 12.75 4.68
CA TYR A 99 9.01 12.34 4.87
C TYR A 99 8.72 11.89 6.31
N LEU A 100 9.66 11.22 6.98
CA LEU A 100 9.57 10.88 8.40
C LEU A 100 9.51 12.16 9.26
N GLU A 101 10.39 13.13 8.99
CA GLU A 101 10.37 14.46 9.63
C GLU A 101 9.07 15.22 9.39
N SER A 102 8.42 15.00 8.23
CA SER A 102 7.13 15.59 7.89
C SER A 102 5.94 14.92 8.58
N GLY A 103 6.17 13.88 9.39
CA GLY A 103 5.16 13.23 10.21
C GLY A 103 4.72 11.86 9.71
N ALA A 104 5.39 11.27 8.71
CA ALA A 104 5.16 9.86 8.38
C ALA A 104 5.65 8.96 9.51
N SER A 105 4.86 7.92 9.82
CA SER A 105 5.29 6.84 10.71
C SER A 105 6.29 5.91 10.03
N HIS A 106 6.10 5.67 8.73
CA HIS A 106 6.93 4.82 7.90
C HIS A 106 6.96 5.35 6.47
N VAL A 107 8.01 4.99 5.74
CA VAL A 107 8.07 5.09 4.29
C VAL A 107 7.81 3.73 3.64
N ILE A 108 7.03 3.72 2.56
CA ILE A 108 6.65 2.55 1.78
C ILE A 108 7.49 2.53 0.52
N VAL A 109 8.23 1.46 0.27
CA VAL A 109 9.18 1.37 -0.83
C VAL A 109 9.02 0.08 -1.65
N THR A 110 9.16 0.21 -2.96
CA THR A 110 9.11 -0.89 -3.94
C THR A 110 10.20 -0.72 -4.99
N SER A 111 10.02 0.19 -5.93
CA SER A 111 10.87 0.33 -7.13
C SER A 111 12.31 0.78 -6.86
N TYR A 112 12.59 1.43 -5.73
CA TYR A 112 13.96 1.81 -5.35
C TYR A 112 14.79 0.58 -4.95
N VAL A 113 14.17 -0.40 -4.28
CA VAL A 113 14.85 -1.61 -3.78
C VAL A 113 14.65 -2.82 -4.69
N PHE A 114 13.76 -2.74 -5.69
CA PHE A 114 13.65 -3.72 -6.77
C PHE A 114 13.94 -3.07 -8.10
N ARG A 115 15.15 -3.29 -8.63
CA ARG A 115 15.63 -2.69 -9.89
C ARG A 115 15.96 -3.76 -10.90
N ASP A 116 15.59 -3.49 -12.15
CA ASP A 116 15.86 -4.34 -13.31
C ASP A 116 15.35 -5.79 -13.22
N GLY A 117 14.48 -6.10 -12.26
CA GLY A 117 13.93 -7.44 -12.05
C GLY A 117 14.52 -8.17 -10.85
N SER A 118 15.34 -7.51 -10.03
CA SER A 118 16.03 -8.14 -8.89
C SER A 118 16.04 -7.24 -7.66
N PHE A 119 16.19 -7.84 -6.49
CA PHE A 119 16.36 -7.12 -5.23
C PHE A 119 17.75 -6.44 -5.16
N CYS A 120 17.75 -5.13 -4.94
CA CYS A 120 18.94 -4.30 -4.84
C CYS A 120 19.32 -4.09 -3.37
N ARG A 121 20.11 -5.02 -2.81
CA ARG A 121 20.54 -4.99 -1.41
C ARG A 121 21.24 -3.68 -1.03
N GLU A 122 22.09 -3.14 -1.91
CA GLU A 122 22.79 -1.88 -1.66
C GLU A 122 21.81 -0.72 -1.42
N ASN A 123 20.74 -0.62 -2.22
CA ASN A 123 19.71 0.41 -2.03
C ASN A 123 18.90 0.16 -0.75
N MET A 124 18.62 -1.10 -0.43
CA MET A 124 17.94 -1.43 0.83
C MET A 124 18.78 -1.02 2.05
N GLU A 125 20.08 -1.33 2.05
CA GLU A 125 21.00 -0.98 3.14
C GLU A 125 21.13 0.54 3.31
N LYS A 126 21.21 1.29 2.20
CA LYS A 126 21.17 2.76 2.23
C LYS A 126 19.86 3.26 2.84
N LEU A 127 18.72 2.72 2.42
CA LEU A 127 17.43 3.13 2.96
C LEU A 127 17.31 2.83 4.45
N VAL A 128 17.76 1.66 4.92
CA VAL A 128 17.79 1.32 6.35
C VAL A 128 18.68 2.29 7.13
N SER A 129 19.82 2.69 6.55
CA SER A 129 20.72 3.67 7.18
C SER A 129 20.08 5.05 7.34
N GLU A 130 19.26 5.49 6.38
CA GLU A 130 18.63 6.81 6.40
C GLU A 130 17.30 6.85 7.17
N ALA A 131 16.50 5.78 7.10
CA ALA A 131 15.15 5.74 7.66
C ALA A 131 15.05 4.99 8.99
N GLY A 132 15.93 4.02 9.24
CA GLY A 132 15.74 3.01 10.30
C GLY A 132 14.78 1.91 9.85
N ARG A 133 15.06 0.67 10.27
CA ARG A 133 14.27 -0.52 9.88
C ARG A 133 12.81 -0.40 10.34
N GLU A 134 12.64 0.10 11.56
CA GLU A 134 11.38 0.34 12.27
C GLU A 134 10.48 1.40 11.60
N HIS A 135 10.96 2.05 10.54
CA HIS A 135 10.23 3.05 9.77
C HIS A 135 10.08 2.68 8.29
N ILE A 136 10.31 1.41 7.93
CA ILE A 136 10.24 0.94 6.56
C ILE A 136 9.10 -0.07 6.41
N VAL A 137 8.30 0.13 5.37
CA VAL A 137 7.34 -0.85 4.86
C VAL A 137 7.80 -1.27 3.46
N LEU A 138 7.95 -2.57 3.26
CA LEU A 138 8.21 -3.11 1.92
C LEU A 138 6.88 -3.40 1.22
N ASP A 139 6.62 -2.69 0.12
CA ASP A 139 5.47 -2.97 -0.73
C ASP A 139 5.86 -4.00 -1.81
N LEU A 140 5.23 -5.17 -1.72
CA LEU A 140 5.45 -6.30 -2.59
C LEU A 140 4.16 -6.57 -3.37
N SER A 141 4.13 -6.09 -4.60
CA SER A 141 3.08 -6.46 -5.52
C SER A 141 3.35 -7.83 -6.11
N CYS A 142 2.38 -8.75 -6.04
CA CYS A 142 2.58 -10.15 -6.40
C CYS A 142 1.60 -10.62 -7.47
N ARG A 143 2.12 -11.42 -8.40
CA ARG A 143 1.35 -12.00 -9.50
C ARG A 143 1.68 -13.48 -9.67
N LYS A 144 0.66 -14.29 -9.93
CA LYS A 144 0.84 -15.73 -10.11
C LYS A 144 1.36 -16.04 -11.51
N ARG A 145 2.41 -16.86 -11.62
CA ARG A 145 2.95 -17.40 -12.87
C ARG A 145 3.43 -18.83 -12.62
N ASP A 146 3.01 -19.76 -13.46
CA ASP A 146 3.43 -21.17 -13.42
C ASP A 146 3.26 -21.84 -12.04
N GLY A 147 2.20 -21.46 -11.31
CA GLY A 147 1.87 -22.04 -10.00
C GLY A 147 2.53 -21.36 -8.79
N ALA A 148 3.42 -20.38 -8.99
CA ALA A 148 4.05 -19.62 -7.92
C ALA A 148 3.72 -18.12 -8.00
N TYR A 149 3.80 -17.42 -6.87
CA TYR A 149 3.67 -15.96 -6.83
C TYR A 149 5.04 -15.31 -6.97
N TYR A 150 5.15 -14.35 -7.88
CA TYR A 150 6.37 -13.59 -8.10
C TYR A 150 6.13 -12.12 -7.78
N ILE A 151 7.16 -11.47 -7.23
CA ILE A 151 7.16 -10.02 -7.08
C ILE A 151 7.20 -9.39 -8.47
N VAL A 152 6.32 -8.42 -8.72
CA VAL A 152 6.25 -7.66 -9.96
C VAL A 152 6.50 -6.19 -9.68
N THR A 153 7.24 -5.54 -10.56
CA THR A 153 7.55 -4.11 -10.50
C THR A 153 7.08 -3.41 -11.77
N ASP A 154 7.40 -2.13 -11.88
CA ASP A 154 7.03 -1.29 -13.03
C ASP A 154 5.52 -1.34 -13.31
N ARG A 155 4.72 -0.93 -12.31
CA ARG A 155 3.25 -0.96 -12.36
C ARG A 155 2.71 -2.33 -12.72
N TRP A 156 3.28 -3.36 -12.08
CA TRP A 156 2.86 -4.74 -12.21
C TRP A 156 3.14 -5.39 -13.58
N GLN A 157 3.93 -4.74 -14.43
CA GLN A 157 4.20 -5.22 -15.79
C GLN A 157 5.45 -6.11 -15.87
N LYS A 158 6.46 -5.85 -15.03
CA LYS A 158 7.74 -6.56 -15.08
C LYS A 158 7.84 -7.56 -13.94
N PHE A 159 7.84 -8.85 -14.29
CA PHE A 159 8.18 -9.92 -13.34
C PHE A 159 9.63 -9.79 -12.89
N THR A 160 9.86 -9.95 -11.60
CA THR A 160 11.19 -10.18 -11.03
C THR A 160 11.52 -11.68 -11.04
N GLU A 161 12.75 -12.01 -10.70
CA GLU A 161 13.17 -13.39 -10.42
C GLU A 161 12.76 -13.84 -9.00
N GLU A 162 12.29 -12.91 -8.17
CA GLU A 162 11.99 -13.13 -6.76
C GLU A 162 10.61 -13.78 -6.59
N CYS A 163 10.62 -15.03 -6.14
CA CYS A 163 9.42 -15.74 -5.71
C CYS A 163 8.99 -15.23 -4.34
N LEU A 164 7.69 -15.01 -4.15
CA LEU A 164 7.12 -14.74 -2.84
C LEU A 164 6.90 -16.08 -2.12
N ASP A 165 7.81 -16.39 -1.21
CA ASP A 165 7.74 -17.53 -0.29
C ASP A 165 8.28 -17.15 1.10
N PHE A 166 8.27 -18.09 2.04
CA PHE A 166 8.76 -17.81 3.40
C PHE A 166 10.26 -17.53 3.49
N GLN A 167 11.07 -18.02 2.56
CA GLN A 167 12.50 -17.71 2.55
C GLN A 167 12.71 -16.24 2.18
N THR A 168 12.06 -15.80 1.10
CA THR A 168 12.08 -14.39 0.67
C THR A 168 11.50 -13.48 1.74
N LEU A 169 10.35 -13.83 2.34
CA LEU A 169 9.75 -13.05 3.42
C LEU A 169 10.68 -12.96 4.64
N THR A 170 11.34 -14.05 5.01
CA THR A 170 12.33 -14.07 6.12
C THR A 170 13.48 -13.13 5.82
N GLU A 171 14.07 -13.21 4.64
CA GLU A 171 15.17 -12.33 4.24
C GLU A 171 14.75 -10.85 4.28
N LEU A 172 13.63 -10.52 3.62
CA LEU A 172 13.17 -9.14 3.48
C LEU A 172 12.71 -8.55 4.83
N SER A 173 12.16 -9.37 5.73
CA SER A 173 11.74 -8.92 7.07
C SER A 173 12.91 -8.45 7.93
N GLY A 174 14.16 -8.81 7.56
CA GLY A 174 15.36 -8.25 8.16
C GLY A 174 15.55 -6.75 7.93
N TYR A 175 14.81 -6.17 6.96
CA TYR A 175 14.99 -4.80 6.47
C TYR A 175 13.75 -3.89 6.64
N CYS A 176 12.63 -4.40 7.14
CA CYS A 176 11.41 -3.62 7.34
C CYS A 176 10.70 -3.93 8.66
N ASP A 177 9.76 -3.06 9.04
CA ASP A 177 8.85 -3.26 10.18
C ASP A 177 7.57 -3.99 9.78
N GLU A 178 7.17 -3.89 8.51
CA GLU A 178 5.93 -4.45 7.97
C GLU A 178 6.04 -4.69 6.46
N PHE A 179 5.20 -5.60 5.96
CA PHE A 179 4.93 -5.75 4.52
C PHE A 179 3.57 -5.19 4.14
N LEU A 180 3.53 -4.53 2.97
CA LEU A 180 2.30 -4.25 2.23
C LEU A 180 2.27 -5.16 1.01
N ILE A 181 1.35 -6.12 0.93
CA ILE A 181 1.35 -7.13 -0.14
C ILE A 181 0.10 -7.00 -1.01
N HIS A 182 0.30 -6.79 -2.30
CA HIS A 182 -0.78 -6.59 -3.27
C HIS A 182 -1.06 -7.85 -4.10
N GLY A 183 -2.32 -8.27 -4.15
CA GLY A 183 -2.81 -9.23 -5.13
C GLY A 183 -3.17 -8.55 -6.45
N VAL A 184 -2.21 -8.50 -7.39
CA VAL A 184 -2.31 -7.65 -8.59
C VAL A 184 -3.51 -7.96 -9.48
N ASP A 185 -3.80 -9.24 -9.72
CA ASP A 185 -4.82 -9.62 -10.71
C ASP A 185 -6.26 -9.26 -10.27
N VAL A 186 -6.46 -8.93 -8.99
CA VAL A 186 -7.76 -8.59 -8.38
C VAL A 186 -7.86 -7.14 -7.88
N GLU A 187 -6.76 -6.38 -7.90
CA GLU A 187 -6.71 -5.03 -7.34
C GLU A 187 -7.62 -4.04 -8.09
N GLY A 188 -8.45 -3.29 -7.36
CA GLY A 188 -9.37 -2.30 -7.91
C GLY A 188 -10.55 -2.88 -8.72
N ARG A 189 -10.70 -4.21 -8.80
CA ARG A 189 -11.76 -4.89 -9.59
C ARG A 189 -13.01 -5.26 -8.81
N ARG A 190 -12.98 -5.21 -7.48
CA ARG A 190 -14.08 -5.64 -6.58
C ARG A 190 -14.59 -7.06 -6.89
N ALA A 191 -13.70 -7.96 -7.32
CA ALA A 191 -14.05 -9.28 -7.87
C ALA A 191 -13.64 -10.46 -6.97
N GLY A 192 -13.34 -10.20 -5.69
CA GLY A 192 -12.78 -11.17 -4.76
C GLY A 192 -11.26 -11.10 -4.67
N MET A 193 -10.68 -11.63 -3.59
CA MET A 193 -9.23 -11.61 -3.31
C MET A 193 -8.51 -12.85 -3.87
N GLU A 194 -7.19 -12.79 -3.93
CA GLU A 194 -6.33 -13.94 -4.24
C GLU A 194 -6.26 -14.89 -3.03
N GLU A 195 -7.22 -15.81 -2.92
CA GLU A 195 -7.38 -16.66 -1.72
C GLU A 195 -6.13 -17.50 -1.39
N GLU A 196 -5.45 -18.05 -2.39
CA GLU A 196 -4.23 -18.84 -2.17
C GLU A 196 -3.09 -17.98 -1.59
N LEU A 197 -2.94 -16.74 -2.09
CA LEU A 197 -1.98 -15.78 -1.56
C LEU A 197 -2.34 -15.39 -0.12
N VAL A 198 -3.61 -15.11 0.16
CA VAL A 198 -4.09 -14.79 1.52
C VAL A 198 -3.85 -15.95 2.48
N HIS A 199 -4.07 -17.18 2.04
CA HIS A 199 -3.82 -18.37 2.86
C HIS A 199 -2.33 -18.54 3.20
N MET A 200 -1.46 -18.48 2.18
CA MET A 200 -0.01 -18.59 2.36
C MET A 200 0.53 -17.49 3.28
N LEU A 201 0.10 -16.23 3.07
CA LEU A 201 0.47 -15.12 3.95
C LEU A 201 -0.11 -15.26 5.34
N GLY A 202 -1.29 -15.88 5.46
CA GLY A 202 -1.86 -16.27 6.73
C GLY A 202 -0.90 -17.13 7.51
N GLU A 203 -0.21 -18.09 6.91
CA GLU A 203 0.74 -19.00 7.58
C GLU A 203 2.08 -18.36 7.99
N TRP A 204 2.36 -17.14 7.55
CA TRP A 204 3.56 -16.40 7.94
C TRP A 204 3.54 -15.99 9.43
N ASP A 205 4.66 -16.24 10.12
CA ASP A 205 4.86 -15.90 11.55
C ASP A 205 6.08 -14.98 11.73
N GLY A 206 5.98 -13.77 11.17
CA GLY A 206 7.04 -12.77 11.25
C GLY A 206 6.49 -11.36 11.42
N VAL A 207 7.11 -10.39 10.74
CA VAL A 207 6.63 -8.99 10.77
C VAL A 207 5.19 -8.90 10.23
N PRO A 208 4.39 -7.91 10.69
CA PRO A 208 3.03 -7.70 10.21
C PRO A 208 2.94 -7.62 8.69
N VAL A 209 1.80 -8.06 8.17
CA VAL A 209 1.48 -8.00 6.74
C VAL A 209 0.11 -7.37 6.58
N THR A 210 0.06 -6.28 5.81
CA THR A 210 -1.19 -5.70 5.33
C THR A 210 -1.44 -6.16 3.90
N TYR A 211 -2.57 -6.84 3.69
CA TYR A 211 -2.99 -7.28 2.37
C TYR A 211 -3.83 -6.21 1.66
N ALA A 212 -3.52 -5.96 0.38
CA ALA A 212 -4.24 -5.06 -0.50
C ALA A 212 -4.73 -5.80 -1.76
N GLY A 213 -6.02 -5.67 -2.07
CA GLY A 213 -6.59 -6.16 -3.33
C GLY A 213 -7.86 -6.99 -3.16
N GLY A 214 -8.79 -6.84 -4.11
CA GLY A 214 -9.88 -7.79 -4.32
C GLY A 214 -11.08 -7.77 -3.35
N ILE A 215 -10.93 -7.34 -2.09
CA ILE A 215 -12.04 -7.25 -1.12
C ILE A 215 -13.12 -6.29 -1.66
N GLY A 216 -14.25 -6.86 -2.09
CA GLY A 216 -15.29 -6.15 -2.85
C GLY A 216 -16.64 -6.05 -2.13
N ARG A 217 -16.90 -6.94 -1.17
CA ARG A 217 -18.14 -6.98 -0.37
C ARG A 217 -17.85 -7.36 1.08
N THR A 218 -18.85 -7.21 1.94
CA THR A 218 -18.74 -7.47 3.38
C THR A 218 -18.43 -8.93 3.70
N GLU A 219 -18.96 -9.87 2.91
CA GLU A 219 -18.73 -11.31 3.08
C GLU A 219 -17.26 -11.70 2.84
N ASP A 220 -16.56 -10.96 1.98
CA ASP A 220 -15.15 -11.22 1.69
C ASP A 220 -14.27 -11.01 2.94
N LEU A 221 -14.70 -10.18 3.91
CA LEU A 221 -13.97 -9.95 5.16
C LEU A 221 -13.98 -11.17 6.08
N GLU A 222 -15.10 -11.89 6.13
CA GLU A 222 -15.20 -13.14 6.90
C GLU A 222 -14.35 -14.22 6.24
N ARG A 223 -14.45 -14.35 4.92
CA ARG A 223 -13.62 -15.27 4.14
C ARG A 223 -12.12 -14.95 4.28
N PHE A 224 -11.75 -13.67 4.27
CA PHE A 224 -10.37 -13.22 4.47
C PHE A 224 -9.87 -13.57 5.86
N ARG A 225 -10.70 -13.40 6.90
CA ARG A 225 -10.37 -13.80 8.27
C ARG A 225 -10.11 -15.30 8.38
N GLU A 226 -10.95 -16.13 7.76
CA GLU A 226 -10.80 -17.59 7.75
C GLU A 226 -9.48 -18.00 7.10
N LEU A 227 -9.19 -17.50 5.89
CA LEU A 227 -8.00 -17.86 5.13
C LEU A 227 -6.72 -17.37 5.79
N SER A 228 -6.73 -16.14 6.32
CA SER A 228 -5.58 -15.54 7.00
C SER A 228 -5.38 -16.03 8.44
N GLY A 229 -6.32 -16.81 8.99
CA GLY A 229 -6.35 -17.13 10.42
C GLY A 229 -6.46 -15.90 11.33
N GLY A 230 -6.94 -14.77 10.80
CA GLY A 230 -7.02 -13.49 11.49
C GLY A 230 -5.67 -12.77 11.71
N ARG A 231 -4.58 -13.28 11.11
CA ARG A 231 -3.21 -12.78 11.31
C ARG A 231 -2.84 -11.62 10.38
N LEU A 232 -3.55 -11.46 9.27
CA LEU A 232 -3.31 -10.36 8.33
C LEU A 232 -4.13 -9.12 8.66
N ASP A 233 -3.52 -7.96 8.44
CA ASP A 233 -4.23 -6.69 8.32
C ASP A 233 -4.70 -6.51 6.87
N PHE A 234 -5.64 -5.60 6.63
CA PHE A 234 -6.21 -5.42 5.30
C PHE A 234 -6.49 -3.95 4.99
N THR A 235 -6.44 -3.62 3.71
CA THR A 235 -6.87 -2.33 3.18
C THR A 235 -7.97 -2.47 2.14
N ILE A 236 -8.86 -1.49 2.09
CA ILE A 236 -9.97 -1.41 1.14
C ILE A 236 -10.00 0.00 0.58
N GLY A 237 -9.70 0.13 -0.71
CA GLY A 237 -9.84 1.36 -1.46
C GLY A 237 -11.20 1.43 -2.15
N SER A 238 -11.23 1.10 -3.44
CA SER A 238 -12.39 1.32 -4.32
C SER A 238 -13.72 0.72 -3.82
N ALA A 239 -13.74 -0.34 -3.02
CA ALA A 239 -15.00 -0.95 -2.54
C ALA A 239 -15.60 -0.24 -1.31
N LEU A 240 -14.88 0.70 -0.71
CA LEU A 240 -15.33 1.48 0.45
C LEU A 240 -16.30 2.59 0.02
N ASP A 241 -17.41 2.76 0.74
CA ASP A 241 -18.42 3.80 0.48
C ASP A 241 -17.85 5.22 0.48
N LEU A 242 -16.82 5.46 1.30
CA LEU A 242 -16.01 6.66 1.34
C LEU A 242 -15.43 7.05 -0.03
N PHE A 243 -15.23 6.07 -0.91
CA PHE A 243 -14.72 6.22 -2.27
C PHE A 243 -15.70 5.68 -3.33
N GLY A 244 -17.01 5.73 -3.05
CA GLY A 244 -18.05 5.32 -4.02
C GLY A 244 -18.22 3.82 -4.19
N GLY A 245 -17.78 3.02 -3.22
CA GLY A 245 -18.11 1.61 -3.11
C GLY A 245 -19.34 1.33 -2.25
N ASP A 246 -19.54 0.04 -1.94
CA ASP A 246 -20.74 -0.44 -1.23
C ASP A 246 -20.43 -0.91 0.20
N ILE A 247 -19.14 -1.07 0.56
CA ILE A 247 -18.73 -1.49 1.90
C ILE A 247 -18.76 -0.28 2.84
N PRO A 248 -19.52 -0.30 3.95
CA PRO A 248 -19.61 0.85 4.85
C PRO A 248 -18.32 1.10 5.63
N TYR A 249 -17.76 2.33 5.55
CA TYR A 249 -16.60 2.74 6.35
C TYR A 249 -16.82 2.56 7.85
N ASP A 250 -18.02 2.91 8.34
CA ASP A 250 -18.40 2.79 9.74
C ASP A 250 -18.35 1.35 10.28
N MET A 251 -18.46 0.36 9.39
CA MET A 251 -18.31 -1.05 9.71
C MET A 251 -16.82 -1.42 9.81
N VAL A 252 -16.03 -1.11 8.77
CA VAL A 252 -14.64 -1.56 8.69
C VAL A 252 -13.71 -0.84 9.66
N ARG A 253 -13.98 0.42 10.02
CA ARG A 253 -13.17 1.16 11.00
C ARG A 253 -13.14 0.52 12.39
N ARG A 254 -14.08 -0.38 12.69
CA ARG A 254 -14.12 -1.11 13.96
C ARG A 254 -13.09 -2.24 14.05
N TYR A 255 -12.49 -2.64 12.92
CA TYR A 255 -11.46 -3.68 12.89
C TYR A 255 -10.13 -3.11 13.41
N GLY A 256 -9.65 -3.64 14.53
CA GLY A 256 -8.44 -3.15 15.21
C GLY A 256 -8.68 -2.12 16.31
N SER A 257 -9.95 -1.79 16.58
CA SER A 257 -10.37 -0.95 17.71
C SER A 257 -10.55 -1.81 18.98
N CYS A 258 -9.46 -2.38 19.49
CA CYS A 258 -9.42 -3.03 20.82
C CYS A 258 -8.17 -2.58 21.57
#